data_AF-A0A2N3C040-F1
#
_entry.id   AF-A0A2N3C040-F1
#
_cell.length_a   1.000
_cell.length_b   1.000
_cell.length_c   1.000
_cell.angle_alpha   90.00
_cell.angle_beta   90.00
_cell.angle_gamma   90.00
#
_symmetry.space_group_name_H-M   'P 1'
#
loop_
_entity.id
_entity.type
_entity.pdbx_description
1 polymer ?
#
loop_
_entity_poly.entity_id
_entity_poly.type
_entity_poly.pdbx_seq_one_letter_code
_entity_poly.pdbx_strand_id
1 'polypeptide(L)'
;MTRSAKDHQKIIGADGETLFVIVPAADYDALRRAADDIEDLRAAGATLALGSEGPAPVPATVAHRIADGENPVRVWREHRGLKAIELARAAGMSAPYLSEIETGKKDGTFRTMAAIATVLGVSLDDLAPPADEEDRRARERAALVDGIRAQIGKIVALVTGPSAFDTGAVRRAVTTLAGDAVALKAQEPHAENWLGDILEGARAVLDLVDRAEGDIIGTARQARRELEEIVSGPGFRFTAAPPRIEPEEEVRWSPQSAAE
;
A
#
# COMPACT_ATOMS: atom_id res chain seq x y z
N MET A 1 46.46 21.84 -33.91
CA MET A 1 46.90 20.76 -33.00
C MET A 1 46.87 21.29 -31.57
N THR A 2 45.70 21.31 -30.94
CA THR A 2 45.56 21.72 -29.54
C THR A 2 45.76 20.49 -28.67
N ARG A 3 46.95 20.39 -28.04
CA ARG A 3 47.16 19.49 -26.91
C ARG A 3 46.13 19.88 -25.86
N SER A 4 45.09 19.06 -25.66
CA SER A 4 44.28 19.12 -24.45
C SER A 4 45.18 18.65 -23.33
N ALA A 5 45.87 19.59 -22.68
CA ALA A 5 46.61 19.32 -21.46
C ALA A 5 45.58 18.82 -20.46
N LYS A 6 45.71 17.56 -20.03
CA LYS A 6 44.86 16.99 -18.98
C LYS A 6 45.10 17.81 -17.71
N ASP A 7 44.24 18.79 -17.44
CA ASP A 7 44.39 19.75 -16.35
C ASP A 7 43.93 19.10 -15.05
N HIS A 8 44.74 18.15 -14.56
CA HIS A 8 44.48 17.44 -13.31
C HIS A 8 45.70 17.54 -12.40
N GLN A 9 45.46 17.88 -11.15
CA GLN A 9 46.51 17.93 -10.13
C GLN A 9 46.60 16.57 -9.43
N LYS A 10 47.82 16.06 -9.25
CA LYS A 10 48.07 14.82 -8.53
C LYS A 10 48.62 15.13 -7.14
N ILE A 11 48.09 14.48 -6.11
CA ILE A 11 48.62 14.50 -4.75
C ILE A 11 49.34 13.17 -4.54
N ILE A 12 50.62 13.24 -4.21
CA ILE A 12 51.51 12.08 -4.09
C ILE A 12 51.78 11.78 -2.61
N GLY A 13 51.74 10.50 -2.24
CA GLY A 13 52.03 9.97 -0.91
C GLY A 13 53.53 9.95 -0.58
N ALA A 14 53.85 9.63 0.67
CA ALA A 14 55.23 9.62 1.18
C ALA A 14 56.11 8.53 0.53
N ASP A 15 55.49 7.53 -0.09
CA ASP A 15 56.08 6.44 -0.88
C ASP A 15 56.25 6.79 -2.37
N GLY A 16 55.76 7.94 -2.82
CA GLY A 16 55.79 8.34 -4.22
C GLY A 16 54.58 7.86 -5.03
N GLU A 17 53.59 7.19 -4.42
CA GLU A 17 52.37 6.78 -5.12
C GLU A 17 51.36 7.93 -5.23
N THR A 18 50.62 8.01 -6.34
CA THR A 18 49.55 9.01 -6.48
C THR A 18 48.35 8.59 -5.64
N LEU A 19 48.06 9.33 -4.57
CA LEU A 19 46.93 9.06 -3.69
C LEU A 19 45.63 9.68 -4.18
N PHE A 20 45.70 10.90 -4.72
CA PHE A 20 44.52 11.61 -5.20
C PHE A 20 44.78 12.33 -6.52
N VAL A 21 43.74 12.44 -7.34
CA VAL A 21 43.73 13.24 -8.56
C VAL A 21 42.58 14.23 -8.49
N ILE A 22 42.90 15.51 -8.54
CA ILE A 22 41.93 16.62 -8.57
C ILE A 22 41.67 16.94 -10.04
N VAL A 23 40.40 16.91 -10.43
CA VAL A 23 39.91 17.25 -11.76
C VAL A 23 38.91 18.40 -11.67
N PRO A 24 38.79 19.26 -12.69
CA PRO A 24 37.73 20.26 -12.78
C PRO A 24 36.35 19.60 -12.66
N ALA A 25 35.40 20.27 -12.01
CA ALA A 25 34.07 19.70 -11.74
C ALA A 25 33.34 19.25 -13.02
N ALA A 26 33.42 20.03 -14.10
CA ALA A 26 32.82 19.66 -15.38
C ALA A 26 33.40 18.37 -15.98
N ASP A 27 34.70 18.15 -15.81
CA ASP A 27 35.39 16.95 -16.29
C ASP A 27 35.07 15.74 -15.41
N TYR A 28 34.97 15.94 -14.09
CA TYR A 28 34.47 14.91 -13.17
C TYR A 28 33.05 14.48 -13.53
N ASP A 29 32.15 15.43 -13.78
CA ASP A 29 30.77 15.13 -14.18
C ASP A 29 30.72 14.40 -15.53
N ALA A 30 31.57 14.78 -16.48
CA ALA A 30 31.69 14.09 -17.77
C ALA A 30 32.21 12.66 -17.61
N LEU A 31 33.23 12.44 -16.77
CA LEU A 31 33.75 11.12 -16.45
C LEU A 31 32.73 10.27 -15.71
N ARG A 32 31.94 10.88 -14.80
CA ARG A 32 30.87 10.19 -14.08
C ARG A 32 29.77 9.72 -15.03
N ARG A 33 29.28 10.60 -15.90
CA ARG A 33 28.28 10.22 -16.93
C ARG A 33 28.80 9.11 -17.83
N ALA A 34 30.04 9.22 -18.31
CA ALA A 34 30.64 8.19 -19.16
C ALA A 34 30.82 6.86 -18.42
N ALA A 35 31.10 6.88 -17.11
CA ALA A 35 31.18 5.67 -16.30
C ALA A 35 29.79 5.02 -16.11
N ASP A 36 28.77 5.82 -15.80
CA ASP A 36 27.37 5.39 -15.71
C ASP A 36 26.92 4.75 -17.05
N ASP A 37 27.17 5.43 -18.19
CA ASP A 37 26.86 4.92 -19.54
C ASP A 37 27.55 3.58 -19.85
N ILE A 38 28.81 3.42 -19.41
CA ILE A 38 29.58 2.18 -19.60
C ILE A 38 29.01 1.06 -18.72
N GLU A 39 28.58 1.36 -17.50
CA GLU A 39 27.93 0.37 -16.63
C GLU A 39 26.59 -0.08 -17.19
N ASP A 40 25.78 0.84 -17.72
CA ASP A 40 24.52 0.51 -18.40
C ASP A 40 24.75 -0.37 -19.63
N LEU A 41 25.74 -0.02 -20.47
CA LEU A 41 26.12 -0.84 -21.63
C LEU A 41 26.69 -2.20 -21.21
N ARG A 42 27.43 -2.28 -20.10
CA ARG A 42 27.95 -3.54 -19.57
C ARG A 42 26.82 -4.41 -19.00
N ALA A 43 25.83 -3.83 -18.34
CA ALA A 43 24.64 -4.54 -17.87
C ALA A 43 23.83 -5.12 -19.05
N ALA A 44 23.64 -4.32 -20.11
CA ALA A 44 23.03 -4.80 -21.35
C ALA A 44 23.88 -5.90 -22.03
N GLY A 45 25.20 -5.70 -22.09
CA GLY A 45 26.15 -6.65 -22.68
C GLY A 45 26.31 -7.96 -21.90
N ALA A 46 26.23 -7.92 -20.57
CA ALA A 46 26.29 -9.10 -19.71
C ALA A 46 25.08 -10.02 -19.95
N THR A 47 23.90 -9.43 -20.15
CA THR A 47 22.67 -10.15 -20.54
C THR A 47 22.85 -10.89 -21.89
N LEU A 48 23.53 -10.27 -22.86
CA LEU A 48 23.83 -10.88 -24.16
C LEU A 48 24.94 -11.94 -24.09
N ALA A 49 25.94 -11.75 -23.21
CA ALA A 49 27.11 -12.62 -23.09
C ALA A 49 26.87 -13.89 -22.27
N LEU A 50 25.85 -13.91 -21.39
CA LEU A 50 25.50 -15.06 -20.54
C LEU A 50 24.87 -16.23 -21.31
N GLY A 51 24.68 -16.13 -22.63
CA GLY A 51 24.30 -17.26 -23.47
C GLY A 51 22.95 -17.88 -23.08
N SER A 52 21.87 -17.43 -23.71
CA SER A 52 20.57 -18.15 -23.80
C SER A 52 19.83 -18.54 -22.50
N GLU A 53 20.34 -18.29 -21.30
CA GLU A 53 19.62 -18.59 -20.06
C GLU A 53 18.78 -17.41 -19.53
N GLY A 54 18.95 -16.21 -20.11
CA GLY A 54 18.11 -15.04 -19.85
C GLY A 54 16.89 -14.94 -20.77
N PRO A 55 15.84 -14.19 -20.39
CA PRO A 55 14.72 -13.90 -21.28
C PRO A 55 15.22 -13.27 -22.59
N ALA A 56 14.55 -13.62 -23.70
CA ALA A 56 14.96 -13.16 -25.01
C ALA A 56 15.03 -11.62 -25.04
N PRO A 57 16.07 -11.03 -25.65
CA PRO A 57 16.21 -9.58 -25.70
C PRO A 57 15.00 -8.95 -26.39
N VAL A 58 14.50 -7.86 -25.80
CA VAL A 58 13.35 -7.11 -26.34
C VAL A 58 13.75 -6.49 -27.68
N PRO A 59 12.97 -6.69 -28.75
CA PRO A 59 13.24 -6.06 -30.04
C PRO A 59 13.26 -4.53 -29.92
N ALA A 60 14.22 -3.87 -30.57
CA ALA A 60 14.37 -2.41 -30.51
C ALA A 60 13.07 -1.67 -30.88
N THR A 61 12.32 -2.16 -31.86
CA THR A 61 11.03 -1.56 -32.26
C THR A 61 9.97 -1.61 -31.17
N VAL A 62 9.98 -2.65 -30.32
CA VAL A 62 9.10 -2.77 -29.16
C VAL A 62 9.58 -1.82 -28.07
N ALA A 63 10.87 -1.86 -27.75
CA ALA A 63 11.47 -1.02 -26.71
C ALA A 63 11.27 0.48 -26.97
N HIS A 64 11.50 0.95 -28.20
CA HIS A 64 11.30 2.36 -28.56
C HIS A 64 9.85 2.81 -28.40
N ARG A 65 8.89 2.02 -28.90
CA ARG A 65 7.46 2.36 -28.79
C ARG A 65 6.98 2.40 -27.34
N ILE A 66 7.46 1.47 -26.51
CA ILE A 66 7.17 1.47 -25.08
C ILE A 66 7.78 2.71 -24.43
N ALA A 67 9.03 3.04 -24.75
CA ALA A 67 9.69 4.25 -24.25
C ALA A 67 9.00 5.55 -24.69
N ASP A 68 8.38 5.56 -25.88
CA ASP A 68 7.55 6.66 -26.39
C ASP A 68 6.17 6.75 -25.70
N GLY A 69 5.91 5.91 -24.69
CA GLY A 69 4.70 5.93 -23.86
C GLY A 69 3.55 5.08 -24.39
N GLU A 70 3.75 4.25 -25.42
CA GLU A 70 2.72 3.33 -25.88
C GLU A 70 2.48 2.19 -24.88
N ASN A 71 1.23 1.73 -24.78
CA ASN A 71 0.86 0.66 -23.86
C ASN A 71 1.60 -0.66 -24.20
N PRO A 72 2.37 -1.25 -23.26
CA PRO A 72 3.17 -2.45 -23.53
C PRO A 72 2.37 -3.65 -24.05
N VAL A 73 1.15 -3.87 -23.54
CA VAL A 73 0.28 -4.97 -23.99
C VAL A 73 -0.04 -4.81 -25.48
N ARG A 74 -0.38 -3.60 -25.90
CA ARG A 74 -0.69 -3.30 -27.29
C ARG A 74 0.55 -3.46 -28.19
N VAL A 75 1.68 -2.92 -27.78
CA VAL A 75 2.93 -2.98 -28.55
C VAL A 75 3.35 -4.43 -28.77
N TRP A 76 3.36 -5.25 -27.72
CA TRP A 76 3.68 -6.67 -27.82
C TRP A 76 2.66 -7.45 -28.65
N ARG A 77 1.36 -7.18 -28.49
CA ARG A 77 0.32 -7.81 -29.30
C ARG A 77 0.53 -7.56 -30.79
N GLU A 78 0.77 -6.30 -31.16
CA GLU A 78 1.01 -5.91 -32.55
C GLU A 78 2.32 -6.49 -33.09
N HIS A 79 3.37 -6.52 -32.27
CA HIS A 79 4.63 -7.16 -32.62
C HIS A 79 4.47 -8.67 -32.91
N ARG A 80 3.61 -9.36 -32.15
CA ARG A 80 3.27 -10.78 -32.39
C ARG A 80 2.24 -10.97 -33.51
N GLY A 81 1.77 -9.90 -34.16
CA GLY A 81 0.80 -9.96 -35.26
C GLY A 81 -0.61 -10.39 -34.84
N LEU A 82 -0.95 -10.31 -33.55
CA LEU A 82 -2.23 -10.75 -33.02
C LEU A 82 -3.30 -9.64 -33.10
N LYS A 83 -4.52 -10.01 -33.48
CA LYS A 83 -5.68 -9.13 -33.33
C LYS A 83 -6.12 -9.08 -31.86
N ALA A 84 -6.72 -7.96 -31.44
CA ALA A 84 -7.23 -7.81 -30.07
C ALA A 84 -8.18 -8.95 -29.66
N ILE A 85 -9.07 -9.38 -30.55
CA ILE A 85 -10.00 -10.48 -30.27
C ILE A 85 -9.30 -11.84 -30.10
N GLU A 86 -8.16 -12.04 -30.77
CA GLU A 86 -7.38 -13.28 -30.69
C GLU A 86 -6.64 -13.35 -29.35
N LEU A 87 -5.98 -12.26 -28.94
CA LEU A 87 -5.34 -12.15 -27.63
C LEU A 87 -6.37 -12.29 -26.50
N ALA A 88 -7.49 -11.57 -26.58
CA ALA A 88 -8.52 -11.62 -25.54
C ALA A 88 -9.06 -13.05 -25.37
N ARG A 89 -9.35 -13.74 -26.48
CA ARG A 89 -9.81 -15.14 -26.44
C ARG A 89 -8.75 -16.06 -25.83
N ALA A 90 -7.50 -15.96 -26.26
CA ALA A 90 -6.41 -16.79 -25.77
C ALA A 90 -6.12 -16.56 -24.28
N ALA A 91 -6.25 -15.32 -23.81
CA ALA A 91 -6.05 -14.94 -22.42
C ALA A 91 -7.31 -15.10 -21.55
N GLY A 92 -8.41 -15.63 -22.10
CA GLY A 92 -9.63 -15.94 -21.36
C GLY A 92 -10.45 -14.72 -20.92
N MET A 93 -10.45 -13.64 -21.70
CA MET A 93 -11.17 -12.40 -21.39
C MET A 93 -11.97 -11.84 -22.57
N SER A 94 -12.78 -10.82 -22.31
CA SER A 94 -13.55 -10.15 -23.35
C SER A 94 -12.71 -9.14 -24.12
N ALA A 95 -12.97 -8.98 -25.42
CA ALA A 95 -12.29 -7.99 -26.26
C ALA A 95 -12.48 -6.53 -25.77
N PRO A 96 -13.66 -6.13 -25.25
CA PRO A 96 -13.81 -4.81 -24.63
C PRO A 96 -12.91 -4.61 -23.41
N TYR A 97 -12.76 -5.64 -22.56
CA TYR A 97 -11.90 -5.55 -21.38
C TYR A 97 -10.42 -5.44 -21.76
N LEU A 98 -9.96 -6.19 -22.76
CA LEU A 98 -8.61 -6.02 -23.31
C LEU A 98 -8.42 -4.61 -23.88
N SER A 99 -9.41 -4.05 -24.57
CA SER A 99 -9.33 -2.69 -25.10
C SER A 99 -9.23 -1.63 -24.00
N GLU A 100 -9.91 -1.81 -22.86
CA GLU A 100 -9.75 -0.94 -21.69
C GLU A 100 -8.33 -1.00 -21.12
N ILE A 101 -7.70 -2.18 -21.17
CA ILE A 101 -6.29 -2.36 -20.77
C ILE A 101 -5.34 -1.69 -21.75
N GLU A 102 -5.50 -1.92 -23.05
CA GLU A 102 -4.63 -1.34 -24.09
C GLU A 102 -4.74 0.19 -24.19
N THR A 103 -5.86 0.77 -23.72
CA THR A 103 -6.06 2.23 -23.68
C THR A 103 -5.68 2.85 -22.33
N GLY A 104 -5.23 2.05 -21.36
CA GLY A 104 -4.86 2.53 -20.02
C GLY A 104 -6.06 2.94 -19.15
N LYS A 105 -7.30 2.62 -19.54
CA LYS A 105 -8.49 2.86 -18.71
C LYS A 105 -8.55 1.93 -17.50
N LYS A 106 -7.92 0.75 -17.61
CA LYS A 106 -7.81 -0.23 -16.52
C LYS A 106 -6.44 -0.89 -16.59
N ASP A 107 -5.80 -1.08 -15.44
CA ASP A 107 -4.49 -1.76 -15.39
C ASP A 107 -4.60 -3.29 -15.56
N GLY A 108 -5.79 -3.84 -15.35
CA GLY A 108 -6.02 -5.29 -15.31
C GLY A 108 -5.66 -5.90 -13.96
N THR A 109 -6.22 -7.06 -13.63
CA THR A 109 -5.81 -7.78 -12.42
C THR A 109 -4.47 -8.48 -12.65
N PHE A 110 -3.73 -8.79 -11.57
CA PHE A 110 -2.50 -9.60 -11.68
C PHE A 110 -2.70 -10.89 -12.49
N ARG A 111 -3.81 -11.60 -12.25
CA ARG A 111 -4.17 -12.82 -12.98
C ARG A 111 -4.41 -12.58 -14.47
N THR A 112 -5.07 -11.46 -14.80
CA THR A 112 -5.31 -11.01 -16.18
C THR A 112 -3.99 -10.72 -16.89
N MET A 113 -3.11 -9.95 -16.26
CA MET A 113 -1.80 -9.59 -16.81
C MET A 113 -0.88 -10.80 -16.97
N ALA A 114 -0.90 -11.74 -16.02
CA ALA A 114 -0.16 -12.99 -16.12
C ALA A 114 -0.64 -13.86 -17.31
N ALA A 115 -1.96 -13.90 -17.55
CA ALA A 115 -2.52 -14.62 -18.69
C ALA A 115 -2.11 -13.97 -20.03
N ILE A 116 -2.14 -12.63 -20.11
CA ILE A 116 -1.68 -11.88 -21.28
C ILE A 116 -0.19 -12.14 -21.53
N ALA A 117 0.66 -12.03 -20.50
CA ALA A 117 2.11 -12.29 -20.59
C ALA A 117 2.40 -13.70 -21.11
N THR A 118 1.65 -14.70 -20.61
CA THR A 118 1.77 -16.09 -21.04
C THR A 118 1.45 -16.26 -22.53
N VAL A 119 0.34 -15.66 -23.01
CA VAL A 119 -0.04 -15.74 -24.43
C VAL A 119 0.95 -15.00 -25.33
N LEU A 120 1.44 -13.85 -24.87
CA LEU A 120 2.40 -13.05 -25.59
C LEU A 120 3.83 -13.60 -25.49
N GLY A 121 4.10 -14.57 -24.62
CA GLY A 121 5.42 -15.18 -24.44
C GLY A 121 6.46 -14.14 -24.00
N VAL A 122 6.11 -13.34 -23.00
CA VAL A 122 6.94 -12.30 -22.38
C VAL A 122 6.84 -12.39 -20.86
N SER A 123 7.75 -11.73 -20.14
CA SER A 123 7.65 -11.64 -18.69
C SER A 123 6.54 -10.66 -18.27
N LEU A 124 6.11 -10.73 -17.00
CA LEU A 124 5.18 -9.75 -16.44
C LEU A 124 5.80 -8.34 -16.42
N ASP A 125 7.12 -8.26 -16.21
CA ASP A 125 7.86 -7.00 -16.19
C ASP A 125 7.89 -6.33 -17.58
N ASP A 126 7.91 -7.13 -18.67
CA ASP A 126 7.83 -6.62 -20.05
C ASP A 126 6.47 -6.00 -20.39
N LEU A 127 5.43 -6.28 -19.59
CA LEU A 127 4.09 -5.69 -19.71
C LEU A 127 3.86 -4.55 -18.72
N ALA A 128 4.76 -4.36 -17.77
CA ALA A 128 4.69 -3.24 -16.87
C ALA A 128 4.93 -1.96 -17.69
N PRO A 129 4.13 -0.90 -17.50
CA PRO A 129 4.44 0.39 -18.11
C PRO A 129 5.87 0.79 -17.70
N PRO A 130 6.67 1.37 -18.63
CA PRO A 130 7.99 1.84 -18.28
C PRO A 130 7.81 2.83 -17.14
N ALA A 131 8.57 2.63 -16.06
CA ALA A 131 8.57 3.54 -14.95
C ALA A 131 9.30 4.81 -15.39
N ASP A 132 8.65 5.64 -16.21
CA ASP A 132 8.95 7.06 -16.13
C ASP A 132 8.57 7.48 -14.72
N GLU A 133 9.60 7.87 -13.98
CA GLU A 133 9.50 8.32 -12.62
C GLU A 133 8.54 9.51 -12.47
N GLU A 134 8.45 10.34 -13.51
CA GLU A 134 7.56 11.49 -13.57
C GLU A 134 6.10 11.05 -13.77
N ASP A 135 5.83 10.12 -14.68
CA ASP A 135 4.51 9.52 -14.87
C ASP A 135 4.05 8.73 -13.63
N ARG A 136 4.97 8.01 -12.98
CA ARG A 136 4.70 7.30 -11.72
C ARG A 136 4.27 8.28 -10.64
N ARG A 137 5.03 9.36 -10.45
CA ARG A 137 4.69 10.43 -9.50
C ARG A 137 3.37 11.10 -9.85
N ALA A 138 3.10 11.34 -11.14
CA ALA A 138 1.83 11.92 -11.58
C ALA A 138 0.64 11.01 -11.27
N ARG A 139 0.77 9.69 -11.47
CA ARG A 139 -0.27 8.71 -11.12
C ARG A 139 -0.46 8.56 -9.62
N GLU A 140 0.63 8.46 -8.86
CA GLU A 140 0.61 8.42 -7.40
C GLU A 140 -0.06 9.67 -6.82
N ARG A 141 0.29 10.85 -7.35
CA ARG A 141 -0.35 12.12 -7.00
C ARG A 141 -1.84 12.10 -7.29
N ALA A 142 -2.25 11.67 -8.49
CA ALA A 142 -3.66 11.59 -8.85
C ALA A 142 -4.43 10.64 -7.91
N ALA A 143 -3.85 9.49 -7.58
CA ALA A 143 -4.43 8.53 -6.64
C ALA A 143 -4.60 9.11 -5.23
N LEU A 144 -3.64 9.91 -4.74
CA LEU A 144 -3.74 10.60 -3.44
C LEU A 144 -4.88 11.63 -3.45
N VAL A 145 -5.03 12.42 -4.51
CA VAL A 145 -6.12 13.40 -4.64
C VAL A 145 -7.48 12.72 -4.66
N ASP A 146 -7.61 11.62 -5.41
CA ASP A 146 -8.84 10.83 -5.47
C ASP A 146 -9.16 10.17 -4.12
N GLY A 147 -8.14 9.66 -3.43
CA GLY A 147 -8.24 9.13 -2.06
C GLY A 147 -8.77 10.16 -1.07
N ILE A 148 -8.18 11.36 -1.06
CA ILE A 148 -8.63 12.50 -0.24
C ILE A 148 -10.10 12.82 -0.51
N ARG A 149 -10.49 12.97 -1.78
CA ARG A 149 -11.88 13.27 -2.17
C ARG A 149 -12.84 12.19 -1.70
N ALA A 150 -12.46 10.91 -1.85
CA ALA A 150 -13.26 9.77 -1.42
C ALA A 150 -13.44 9.75 0.11
N GLN A 151 -12.37 10.01 0.89
CA GLN A 151 -12.48 10.05 2.35
C GLN A 151 -13.34 11.22 2.83
N ILE A 152 -13.23 12.42 2.21
CA ILE A 152 -14.11 13.55 2.53
C ILE A 152 -15.58 13.15 2.33
N GLY A 153 -15.91 12.56 1.18
CA GLY A 153 -17.28 12.10 0.91
C GLY A 153 -17.76 11.06 1.92
N LYS A 154 -16.88 10.12 2.30
CA LYS A 154 -17.17 9.11 3.32
C LYS A 154 -17.40 9.72 4.71
N ILE A 155 -16.58 10.68 5.13
CA ILE A 155 -16.73 11.37 6.41
C ILE A 155 -18.06 12.12 6.45
N VAL A 156 -18.40 12.87 5.39
CA VAL A 156 -19.69 13.54 5.28
C VAL A 156 -20.83 12.54 5.41
N ALA A 157 -20.79 11.42 4.68
CA ALA A 157 -21.81 10.38 4.77
C ALA A 157 -21.92 9.76 6.17
N LEU A 158 -20.81 9.55 6.88
CA LEU A 158 -20.82 9.00 8.25
C LEU A 158 -21.39 9.99 9.28
N VAL A 159 -21.21 11.29 9.06
CA VAL A 159 -21.63 12.34 10.01
C VAL A 159 -23.06 12.81 9.75
N THR A 160 -23.44 12.98 8.48
CA THR A 160 -24.74 13.57 8.09
C THR A 160 -25.70 12.54 7.49
N GLY A 161 -25.27 11.30 7.30
CA GLY A 161 -26.09 10.24 6.74
C GLY A 161 -27.13 9.67 7.71
N PRO A 162 -28.06 8.84 7.22
CA PRO A 162 -29.13 8.27 8.04
C PRO A 162 -28.68 7.10 8.94
N SER A 163 -27.42 6.66 8.82
CA SER A 163 -26.86 5.56 9.60
C SER A 163 -26.56 5.96 11.04
N ALA A 164 -26.57 4.99 11.95
CA ALA A 164 -26.11 5.20 13.32
C ALA A 164 -24.67 5.74 13.34
N PHE A 165 -24.44 6.75 14.17
CA PHE A 165 -23.14 7.41 14.26
C PHE A 165 -22.10 6.50 14.91
N ASP A 166 -20.99 6.26 14.20
CA ASP A 166 -19.87 5.41 14.63
C ASP A 166 -18.59 6.26 14.68
N THR A 167 -18.17 6.62 15.90
CA THR A 167 -16.96 7.41 16.14
C THR A 167 -15.69 6.72 15.65
N GLY A 168 -15.64 5.39 15.74
CA GLY A 168 -14.51 4.59 15.26
C GLY A 168 -14.42 4.59 13.73
N ALA A 169 -15.55 4.53 13.03
CA ALA A 169 -15.59 4.66 11.57
C ALA A 169 -15.14 6.05 11.10
N VAL A 170 -15.59 7.11 11.79
CA VAL A 170 -15.17 8.49 11.52
C VAL A 170 -13.67 8.64 11.75
N ARG A 171 -13.16 8.20 12.91
CA ARG A 171 -11.72 8.24 13.22
C ARG A 171 -10.87 7.58 12.14
N ARG A 172 -11.25 6.37 11.69
CA ARG A 172 -10.52 5.65 10.65
C ARG A 172 -10.49 6.44 9.34
N ALA A 173 -11.64 6.93 8.88
CA ALA A 173 -11.72 7.70 7.64
C ALA A 173 -10.90 9.00 7.70
N VAL A 174 -10.96 9.72 8.82
CA VAL A 174 -10.20 10.96 9.05
C VAL A 174 -8.70 10.70 9.14
N THR A 175 -8.29 9.59 9.77
CA THR A 175 -6.86 9.21 9.85
C THR A 175 -6.30 8.89 8.46
N THR A 176 -7.06 8.16 7.63
CA THR A 176 -6.68 7.91 6.23
C THR A 176 -6.60 9.21 5.43
N LEU A 177 -7.61 10.08 5.55
CA LEU A 177 -7.61 11.41 4.91
C LEU A 177 -6.36 12.23 5.28
N ALA A 178 -6.01 12.29 6.56
CA ALA A 178 -4.85 13.03 7.04
C ALA A 178 -3.54 12.42 6.51
N GLY A 179 -3.43 11.09 6.47
CA GLY A 179 -2.28 10.40 5.89
C GLY A 179 -2.07 10.74 4.42
N ASP A 180 -3.13 10.63 3.62
CA ASP A 180 -3.09 10.94 2.19
C ASP A 180 -2.75 12.43 1.94
N ALA A 181 -3.32 13.34 2.74
CA ALA A 181 -3.04 14.77 2.65
C ALA A 181 -1.59 15.13 3.04
N VAL A 182 -1.01 14.47 4.05
CA VAL A 182 0.41 14.65 4.41
C VAL A 182 1.33 14.12 3.31
N ALA A 183 1.02 12.94 2.75
CA ALA A 183 1.79 12.37 1.64
C ALA A 183 1.78 13.29 0.42
N LEU A 184 0.62 13.85 0.06
CA LEU A 184 0.48 14.79 -1.04
C LEU A 184 1.22 16.11 -0.77
N LYS A 185 1.14 16.64 0.45
CA LYS A 185 1.85 17.87 0.84
C LYS A 185 3.38 17.72 0.82
N ALA A 186 3.90 16.53 1.13
CA ALA A 186 5.33 16.26 1.03
C ALA A 186 5.83 16.28 -0.43
N GLN A 187 4.98 15.88 -1.37
CA GLN A 187 5.27 15.93 -2.81
C GLN A 187 5.07 17.34 -3.39
N GLU A 188 4.14 18.12 -2.83
CA GLU A 188 3.84 19.48 -3.26
C GLU A 188 3.94 20.47 -2.07
N PRO A 189 5.15 20.91 -1.70
CA PRO A 189 5.36 21.86 -0.60
C PRO A 189 4.65 23.21 -0.81
N HIS A 190 4.27 23.50 -2.06
CA HIS A 190 3.56 24.71 -2.49
C HIS A 190 2.14 24.42 -2.96
N ALA A 191 1.59 23.23 -2.68
CA ALA A 191 0.18 22.98 -2.89
C ALA A 191 -0.64 24.07 -2.20
N GLU A 192 -1.65 24.55 -2.93
CA GLU A 192 -2.58 25.58 -2.52
C GLU A 192 -3.10 25.40 -1.07
N ASN A 193 -3.50 26.49 -0.42
CA ASN A 193 -3.91 26.55 1.00
C ASN A 193 -4.92 25.47 1.44
N TRP A 194 -5.67 24.85 0.52
CA TRP A 194 -6.69 23.83 0.81
C TRP A 194 -6.17 22.58 1.53
N LEU A 195 -4.92 22.14 1.32
CA LEU A 195 -4.36 21.01 2.09
C LEU A 195 -4.15 21.37 3.57
N GLY A 196 -3.85 22.64 3.85
CA GLY A 196 -3.77 23.14 5.22
C GLY A 196 -5.13 23.05 5.91
N ASP A 197 -6.17 23.53 5.24
CA ASP A 197 -7.54 23.52 5.75
C ASP A 197 -8.04 22.09 6.04
N ILE A 198 -7.71 21.14 5.15
CA ILE A 198 -8.06 19.72 5.37
C ILE A 198 -7.37 19.16 6.61
N LEU A 199 -6.06 19.40 6.77
CA LEU A 199 -5.31 18.87 7.90
C LEU A 199 -5.78 19.48 9.23
N GLU A 200 -6.11 20.77 9.24
CA GLU A 200 -6.69 21.45 10.39
C GLU A 200 -8.08 20.88 10.73
N GLY A 201 -8.94 20.71 9.72
CA GLY A 201 -10.25 20.09 9.89
C GLY A 201 -10.16 18.64 10.40
N ALA A 202 -9.27 17.83 9.83
CA ALA A 202 -9.03 16.46 10.27
C ALA A 202 -8.61 16.40 11.74
N ARG A 203 -7.71 17.30 12.16
CA ARG A 203 -7.30 17.41 13.56
C ARG A 203 -8.46 17.78 14.47
N ALA A 204 -9.26 18.77 14.11
CA ALA A 204 -10.42 19.18 14.89
C ALA A 204 -11.43 18.05 15.08
N VAL A 205 -11.66 17.23 14.04
CA VAL A 205 -12.54 16.05 14.13
C VAL A 205 -11.95 15.00 15.05
N LEU A 206 -10.66 14.68 14.94
CA LEU A 206 -10.00 13.70 15.82
C LEU A 206 -10.04 14.15 17.29
N ASP A 207 -9.75 15.42 17.57
CA ASP A 207 -9.81 15.99 18.92
C ASP A 207 -11.24 15.94 19.50
N LEU A 208 -12.27 16.08 18.67
CA LEU A 208 -13.66 15.92 19.10
C LEU A 208 -14.00 14.45 19.39
N VAL A 209 -13.57 13.53 18.53
CA VAL A 209 -13.79 12.09 18.70
C VAL A 209 -13.06 11.57 19.95
N ASP A 210 -11.82 11.98 20.18
CA ASP A 210 -11.04 11.64 21.37
C ASP A 210 -11.74 12.07 22.67
N ARG A 211 -12.28 13.29 22.70
CA ARG A 211 -13.05 13.79 23.85
C ARG A 211 -14.32 12.97 24.07
N ALA A 212 -15.10 12.72 23.01
CA ALA A 212 -16.34 11.96 23.12
C ALA A 212 -16.10 10.53 23.62
N GLU A 213 -15.08 9.84 23.08
CA GLU A 213 -14.71 8.50 23.54
C GLU A 213 -14.19 8.52 24.99
N GLY A 214 -13.42 9.56 25.36
CA GLY A 214 -12.97 9.79 26.73
C GLY A 214 -14.13 9.91 27.73
N ASP A 215 -15.17 10.67 27.40
CA ASP A 215 -16.35 10.87 28.24
C ASP A 215 -17.16 9.57 28.42
N ILE A 216 -17.34 8.80 27.34
CA ILE A 216 -18.01 7.50 27.38
C ILE A 216 -17.26 6.54 28.31
N ILE A 217 -15.94 6.43 28.12
CA ILE A 217 -15.09 5.56 28.93
C ILE A 217 -15.08 6.04 30.40
N GLY A 218 -15.01 7.35 30.63
CA GLY A 218 -15.07 7.95 31.96
C GLY A 218 -16.35 7.58 32.70
N THR A 219 -17.49 7.71 32.03
CA THR A 219 -18.82 7.35 32.56
C THR A 219 -18.91 5.86 32.89
N ALA A 220 -18.44 4.99 31.98
CA ALA A 220 -18.46 3.55 32.20
C ALA A 220 -17.57 3.12 33.39
N ARG A 221 -16.38 3.73 33.53
CA ARG A 221 -15.50 3.48 34.68
C ARG A 221 -16.14 3.93 36.00
N GLN A 222 -16.84 5.06 35.99
CA GLN A 222 -17.53 5.54 37.19
C GLN A 222 -18.67 4.60 37.60
N ALA A 223 -19.54 4.23 36.66
CA ALA A 223 -20.62 3.28 36.92
C ALA A 223 -20.09 1.95 37.46
N ARG A 224 -18.98 1.45 36.91
CA ARG A 224 -18.32 0.24 37.42
C ARG A 224 -17.86 0.38 38.87
N ARG A 225 -17.24 1.50 39.25
CA ARG A 225 -16.80 1.74 40.63
C ARG A 225 -17.98 1.73 41.60
N GLU A 226 -19.06 2.42 41.26
CA GLU A 226 -20.28 2.46 42.07
C GLU A 226 -20.91 1.07 42.21
N LEU A 227 -20.94 0.29 41.13
CA LEU A 227 -21.40 -1.11 41.16
C LEU A 227 -20.50 -2.00 42.03
N GLU A 228 -19.17 -1.84 41.95
CA GLU A 228 -18.22 -2.58 42.79
C GLU A 228 -18.42 -2.26 44.28
N GLU A 229 -18.72 -1.02 44.64
CA GLU A 229 -19.06 -0.61 46.01
C GLU A 229 -20.36 -1.28 46.50
N ILE A 230 -21.42 -1.26 45.67
CA ILE A 230 -22.70 -1.89 45.98
C ILE A 230 -22.55 -3.40 46.19
N VAL A 231 -21.88 -4.08 45.25
CA VAL A 231 -21.71 -5.55 45.26
C VAL A 231 -20.77 -6.00 46.38
N SER A 232 -19.84 -5.15 46.83
CA SER A 232 -18.95 -5.46 47.95
C SER A 232 -19.63 -5.33 49.33
N GLY A 233 -20.82 -4.72 49.37
CA GLY A 233 -21.60 -4.47 50.58
C GLY A 233 -22.23 -5.73 51.20
N PRO A 234 -22.70 -5.65 52.46
CA PRO A 234 -23.24 -6.79 53.20
C PRO A 234 -24.53 -7.38 52.59
N GLY A 235 -25.30 -6.59 51.84
CA GLY A 235 -26.52 -7.06 51.15
C GLY A 235 -26.24 -8.04 49.99
N PHE A 236 -25.01 -8.06 49.47
CA PHE A 236 -24.57 -9.01 48.43
C PHE A 236 -23.63 -10.10 48.99
N ARG A 237 -23.44 -10.17 50.33
CA ARG A 237 -22.71 -11.26 50.99
C ARG A 237 -23.69 -12.33 51.45
N PHE A 238 -23.58 -13.53 50.88
CA PHE A 238 -24.32 -14.69 51.34
C PHE A 238 -23.82 -15.10 52.74
N THR A 239 -24.66 -14.90 53.76
CA THR A 239 -24.32 -15.16 55.19
C THR A 239 -25.20 -16.24 55.83
N ALA A 240 -26.15 -16.82 55.09
CA ALA A 240 -27.00 -17.88 55.62
C ALA A 240 -26.17 -19.17 55.79
N ALA A 241 -26.13 -19.71 57.00
CA ALA A 241 -25.61 -21.05 57.24
C ALA A 241 -26.47 -22.05 56.43
N PRO A 242 -25.86 -23.03 55.73
CA PRO A 242 -26.64 -24.04 55.02
C PRO A 242 -27.61 -24.73 55.99
N PRO A 243 -28.86 -25.00 55.56
CA PRO A 243 -29.84 -25.62 56.43
C PRO A 243 -29.29 -26.94 56.96
N ARG A 244 -29.33 -27.14 58.29
CA ARG A 244 -28.95 -28.43 58.89
C ARG A 244 -29.97 -29.45 58.43
N ILE A 245 -29.51 -30.45 57.68
CA ILE A 245 -30.29 -31.63 57.37
C ILE A 245 -30.26 -32.48 58.65
N GLU A 246 -31.33 -32.45 59.42
CA GLU A 246 -31.57 -33.42 60.50
C GLU A 246 -31.69 -34.81 59.86
N PRO A 247 -30.99 -35.84 60.35
CA PRO A 247 -31.12 -37.18 59.78
C PRO A 247 -32.55 -37.68 59.98
N GLU A 248 -33.23 -38.02 58.88
CA GLU A 248 -34.57 -38.60 58.90
C GLU A 248 -34.60 -39.83 59.83
N GLU A 249 -35.55 -39.85 60.77
CA GLU A 249 -35.79 -41.01 61.63
C GLU A 249 -35.92 -42.27 60.77
N GLU A 250 -35.06 -43.26 61.04
CA GLU A 250 -35.17 -44.60 60.48
C GLU A 250 -36.61 -45.11 60.69
N VAL A 251 -37.41 -45.07 59.63
CA VAL A 251 -38.74 -45.68 59.59
C VAL A 251 -38.55 -47.17 59.77
N ARG A 252 -38.74 -47.63 61.00
CA ARG A 252 -38.67 -49.03 61.40
C ARG A 252 -39.82 -49.80 60.76
N TRP A 253 -39.57 -50.33 59.56
CA TRP A 253 -40.51 -51.22 58.87
C TRP A 253 -40.74 -52.49 59.69
N SER A 254 -41.98 -52.73 60.11
CA SER A 254 -42.40 -54.00 60.71
C SER A 254 -43.23 -54.78 59.67
N PRO A 255 -42.87 -56.02 59.31
CA PRO A 255 -43.67 -56.83 58.41
C PRO A 255 -44.93 -57.31 59.12
N GLN A 256 -46.11 -56.99 58.58
CA GLN A 256 -47.33 -57.68 58.97
C GLN A 256 -47.36 -59.07 58.31
N SER A 257 -47.49 -60.09 59.16
CA SER A 257 -47.60 -61.50 58.79
C SER A 257 -48.93 -61.82 58.12
N ALA A 258 -48.85 -62.70 57.13
CA ALA A 258 -49.98 -63.43 56.55
C ALA A 258 -50.61 -64.43 57.55
N ALA A 259 -51.94 -64.53 57.53
CA ALA A 259 -52.85 -65.61 57.95
C ALA A 259 -54.18 -64.92 58.36
N GLU A 260 -55.39 -65.32 57.96
CA GLU A 260 -55.97 -66.46 57.24
C GLU A 260 -57.33 -65.96 56.70
#